data_AF-A0A399Q2Y8-F1
#
_entry.id   AF-A0A399Q2Y8-F1
#
_cell.length_a   1.000
_cell.length_b   1.000
_cell.length_c   1.000
_cell.angle_alpha   90.00
_cell.angle_beta   90.00
_cell.angle_gamma   90.00
#
_symmetry.space_group_name_H-M   'P 1'
#
loop_
_entity.id
_entity.type
_entity.pdbx_description
1 polymer ?
#
loop_
_entity_poly.entity_id
_entity_poly.type
_entity_poly.pdbx_seq_one_letter_code
_entity_poly.pdbx_strand_id
1 'polypeptide(L)'
;MKFIIFTLFAMLLSACATSVHDWSRPGASASDIQHDKAECQYQAKAATASYHSTPAADDKTHGMGNAVGDGIVIAEKQIDLTNDCMRFKGYTSQ
;
A
#
# COMPACT_ATOMS: atom_id res chain seq x y z
N MET A 1 8.48 41.54 6.14
CA MET A 1 7.22 40.76 6.12
C MET A 1 7.00 40.03 4.80
N LYS A 2 7.16 40.67 3.62
CA LYS A 2 7.03 40.02 2.29
C LYS A 2 7.96 38.81 2.06
N PHE A 3 9.21 38.86 2.51
CA PHE A 3 10.17 37.74 2.34
C PHE A 3 9.87 36.49 3.17
N ILE A 4 9.13 36.64 4.29
CA ILE A 4 8.72 35.52 5.14
C ILE A 4 7.60 34.72 4.45
N ILE A 5 6.74 35.40 3.69
CA ILE A 5 5.64 34.74 2.95
C ILE A 5 6.19 33.88 1.81
N PHE A 6 7.21 34.35 1.08
CA PHE A 6 7.84 33.57 0.02
C PHE A 6 8.58 32.33 0.52
N THR A 7 9.22 32.42 1.69
CA THR A 7 9.93 31.29 2.30
C THR A 7 8.97 30.24 2.87
N LEU A 8 7.83 30.68 3.44
CA LEU A 8 6.79 29.76 3.92
C LEU A 8 6.12 28.99 2.76
N PHE A 9 5.90 29.65 1.62
CA PHE A 9 5.28 29.03 0.45
C PHE A 9 6.19 27.97 -0.20
N ALA A 10 7.50 28.20 -0.20
CA ALA A 10 8.47 27.23 -0.72
C ALA A 10 8.55 25.94 0.12
N MET A 11 8.37 26.03 1.45
CA MET A 11 8.37 24.84 2.33
C MET A 11 7.09 24.01 2.22
N LEU A 12 5.96 24.60 1.82
CA LEU A 12 4.70 23.85 1.64
C LEU A 12 4.72 23.00 0.37
N LEU A 13 5.55 23.33 -0.62
CA LEU A 13 5.65 22.60 -1.89
C LEU A 13 6.47 21.30 -1.80
N SER A 14 7.32 21.13 -0.79
CA SER A 14 8.12 19.91 -0.60
C SER A 14 7.40 18.81 0.20
N ALA A 15 6.23 19.09 0.77
CA ALA A 15 5.47 18.13 1.57
C ALA A 15 4.55 17.20 0.74
N CYS A 16 4.50 17.38 -0.59
CA CYS A 16 3.64 16.57 -1.48
C CYS A 16 4.32 15.30 -2.03
N ALA A 17 5.49 14.93 -1.49
CA ALA A 17 6.15 13.66 -1.80
C ALA A 17 5.98 12.73 -0.59
N THR A 18 4.76 12.23 -0.36
CA THR A 18 4.57 11.02 0.43
C THR A 18 5.13 9.85 -0.38
N SER A 19 6.44 9.60 -0.24
CA SER A 19 7.10 8.48 -0.93
C SER A 19 6.57 7.17 -0.37
N VAL A 20 5.63 6.58 -1.11
CA VAL A 20 5.10 5.25 -0.85
C VAL A 20 6.08 4.23 -1.42
N HIS A 21 7.17 3.94 -0.69
CA HIS A 21 8.22 2.96 -1.03
C HIS A 21 8.76 3.17 -2.46
N ASP A 22 9.94 3.78 -2.59
CA ASP A 22 10.50 4.10 -3.91
C ASP A 22 10.87 2.81 -4.66
N TRP A 23 9.93 2.33 -5.46
CA TRP A 23 10.11 1.23 -6.37
C TRP A 23 10.90 1.71 -7.58
N SER A 24 12.02 1.05 -7.85
CA SER A 24 12.89 1.39 -8.96
C SER A 24 13.15 0.17 -9.84
N ARG A 25 13.16 0.38 -11.15
CA ARG A 25 13.56 -0.61 -12.16
C ARG A 25 14.28 0.12 -13.30
N PRO A 26 15.39 -0.41 -13.83
CA PRO A 26 16.07 0.21 -14.96
C PRO A 26 15.12 0.41 -16.15
N GLY A 27 15.04 1.65 -16.63
CA GLY A 27 14.21 2.02 -17.79
C GLY A 27 12.72 2.22 -17.52
N ALA A 28 12.24 2.05 -16.28
CA ALA A 28 10.85 2.34 -15.93
C ALA A 28 10.64 3.84 -15.69
N SER A 29 9.59 4.39 -16.27
CA SER A 29 9.13 5.75 -15.98
C SER A 29 8.28 5.79 -14.70
N ALA A 30 8.05 6.99 -14.15
CA ALA A 30 7.15 7.16 -13.02
C ALA A 30 5.72 6.67 -13.31
N SER A 31 5.24 6.84 -14.56
CA SER A 31 3.95 6.30 -14.98
C SER A 31 3.92 4.78 -15.01
N ASP A 32 5.02 4.13 -15.42
CA ASP A 32 5.10 2.67 -15.43
C ASP A 32 5.03 2.12 -14.01
N ILE A 33 5.77 2.72 -13.07
CA ILE A 33 5.75 2.35 -11.65
C ILE A 33 4.34 2.49 -11.07
N GLN A 34 3.64 3.59 -11.36
CA GLN A 34 2.29 3.82 -10.87
C GLN A 34 1.28 2.84 -11.45
N HIS A 35 1.35 2.59 -12.76
CA HIS A 35 0.49 1.64 -13.44
C HIS A 35 0.71 0.22 -12.91
N ASP A 36 1.98 -0.19 -12.82
CA ASP A 36 2.36 -1.52 -12.38
C ASP A 36 1.95 -1.78 -10.93
N LYS A 37 2.11 -0.78 -10.06
CA LYS A 37 1.69 -0.85 -8.67
C LYS A 37 0.18 -0.95 -8.53
N ALA A 38 -0.57 -0.16 -9.31
CA ALA A 38 -2.03 -0.22 -9.29
C ALA A 38 -2.54 -1.60 -9.74
N GLU A 39 -1.92 -2.18 -10.77
CA GLU A 39 -2.22 -3.54 -11.21
C GLU A 39 -1.92 -4.57 -10.12
N CYS A 40 -0.73 -4.51 -9.49
CA CYS A 40 -0.36 -5.41 -8.41
C CYS A 40 -1.32 -5.30 -7.21
N GLN A 41 -1.74 -4.08 -6.85
CA GLN A 41 -2.72 -3.86 -5.79
C GLN A 41 -4.09 -4.45 -6.14
N TYR A 42 -4.51 -4.35 -7.40
CA TYR A 42 -5.76 -4.95 -7.86
C TYR A 42 -5.71 -6.48 -7.74
N GLN A 43 -4.62 -7.10 -8.18
CA GLN A 43 -4.42 -8.55 -8.07
C GLN A 43 -4.36 -9.01 -6.62
N ALA A 44 -3.66 -8.28 -5.75
CA ALA A 44 -3.58 -8.58 -4.31
C ALA A 44 -4.95 -8.52 -3.63
N LYS A 45 -5.77 -7.51 -3.96
CA LYS A 45 -7.16 -7.41 -3.49
C LYS A 45 -8.02 -8.56 -3.99
N ALA A 46 -7.91 -8.91 -5.27
CA ALA A 46 -8.65 -10.04 -5.83
C ALA A 46 -8.27 -11.37 -5.15
N ALA A 47 -6.98 -11.60 -4.91
CA ALA A 47 -6.48 -12.81 -4.27
C ALA A 47 -6.87 -12.94 -2.77
N THR A 48 -7.17 -11.81 -2.12
CA THR A 48 -7.57 -11.78 -0.70
C THR A 48 -9.06 -11.58 -0.48
N ALA A 49 -9.84 -11.37 -1.55
CA ALA A 49 -11.28 -11.11 -1.47
C ALA A 49 -12.08 -12.26 -0.81
N SER A 50 -11.56 -13.49 -0.87
CA SER A 50 -12.19 -14.66 -0.26
C SER A 50 -11.62 -15.02 1.11
N TYR A 51 -10.62 -14.29 1.61
CA TYR A 51 -9.99 -14.59 2.89
C TYR A 51 -10.96 -14.30 4.05
N HIS A 52 -11.21 -15.31 4.87
CA HIS A 52 -11.95 -15.23 6.13
C HIS A 52 -11.17 -16.07 7.12
N SER A 53 -10.88 -15.59 8.34
CA SER A 53 -10.39 -16.50 9.36
C SER A 53 -11.53 -17.42 9.76
N THR A 54 -11.20 -18.69 10.02
CA THR A 54 -12.17 -19.62 10.57
C THR A 54 -12.62 -19.06 11.92
N PRO A 55 -13.93 -18.84 12.18
CA PRO A 55 -14.37 -18.39 13.48
C PRO A 55 -13.89 -19.42 14.51
N ALA A 56 -13.16 -18.96 15.53
CA ALA A 56 -12.85 -19.80 16.68
C ALA A 56 -14.19 -20.34 17.21
N ALA A 57 -14.29 -21.66 17.36
CA ALA A 57 -15.55 -22.39 17.54
C ALA A 57 -16.34 -22.05 18.83
N ASP A 58 -15.83 -21.09 19.62
CA ASP A 58 -16.24 -20.84 21.00
C ASP A 58 -16.70 -19.38 21.20
N ASP A 59 -16.81 -18.61 20.12
CA ASP A 59 -17.14 -17.20 20.17
C ASP A 59 -18.68 -16.97 20.17
N LYS A 60 -19.26 -16.76 21.36
CA LYS A 60 -20.64 -16.25 21.51
C LYS A 60 -20.74 -14.72 21.65
N THR A 61 -19.64 -13.96 21.56
CA THR A 61 -19.58 -12.51 21.88
C THR A 61 -18.64 -11.61 21.03
N HIS A 62 -17.98 -12.09 19.98
CA HIS A 62 -16.78 -11.48 19.36
C HIS A 62 -16.80 -11.41 17.81
N GLY A 63 -17.98 -11.31 17.19
CA GLY A 63 -18.08 -11.09 15.73
C GLY A 63 -17.32 -9.83 15.24
N MET A 64 -17.18 -8.79 16.08
CA MET A 64 -16.42 -7.58 15.73
C MET A 64 -14.91 -7.73 15.88
N GLY A 65 -14.42 -8.50 16.85
CA GLY A 65 -12.98 -8.71 17.07
C GLY A 65 -12.34 -9.53 15.96
N ASN A 66 -13.04 -10.57 15.51
CA ASN A 66 -12.62 -11.42 14.39
C ASN A 66 -12.63 -10.64 13.06
N ALA A 67 -13.62 -9.78 12.82
CA ALA A 67 -13.66 -8.94 11.62
C ALA A 67 -12.50 -7.92 11.56
N VAL A 68 -12.10 -7.36 12.71
CA VAL A 68 -10.95 -6.44 12.79
C VAL A 68 -9.63 -7.20 12.60
N GLY A 69 -9.48 -8.36 13.25
CA GLY A 69 -8.31 -9.22 13.07
C GLY A 69 -8.16 -9.70 11.62
N ASP A 70 -9.25 -10.12 10.99
CA ASP A 70 -9.31 -10.48 9.58
C ASP A 70 -8.94 -9.31 8.69
N GLY A 71 -9.48 -8.12 8.95
CA GLY A 71 -9.14 -6.92 8.20
C GLY A 71 -7.63 -6.60 8.25
N ILE A 72 -6.99 -6.78 9.40
CA ILE A 72 -5.55 -6.57 9.57
C ILE A 72 -4.75 -7.63 8.79
N VAL A 73 -5.06 -8.92 8.95
CA VAL A 73 -4.35 -10.01 8.26
C VAL A 73 -4.55 -9.92 6.73
N ILE A 74 -5.74 -9.55 6.29
CA ILE A 74 -6.04 -9.30 4.87
C ILE A 74 -5.21 -8.12 4.35
N ALA A 75 -5.11 -7.03 5.10
CA ALA A 75 -4.30 -5.88 4.72
C ALA A 75 -2.81 -6.23 4.61
N GLU A 76 -2.26 -6.96 5.59
CA GLU A 76 -0.89 -7.47 5.56
C GLU A 76 -0.65 -8.37 4.34
N LYS A 77 -1.54 -9.33 4.10
CA LYS A 77 -1.51 -10.18 2.89
C LYS A 77 -1.52 -9.36 1.60
N GLN A 78 -2.35 -8.32 1.52
CA GLN A 78 -2.42 -7.47 0.33
C GLN A 78 -1.11 -6.72 0.10
N ILE A 79 -0.46 -6.26 1.17
CA ILE A 79 0.84 -5.57 1.09
C ILE A 79 1.92 -6.54 0.60
N ASP A 80 2.01 -7.73 1.18
CA ASP A 80 2.99 -8.75 0.79
C ASP A 80 2.82 -9.18 -0.67
N LEU A 81 1.58 -9.46 -1.09
CA LEU A 81 1.27 -9.82 -2.47
C LEU A 81 1.59 -8.68 -3.45
N THR A 82 1.33 -7.43 -3.06
CA THR A 82 1.69 -6.27 -3.88
C THR A 82 3.21 -6.17 -4.03
N ASN A 83 3.96 -6.34 -2.94
CA ASN A 83 5.42 -6.27 -2.95
C ASN A 83 6.03 -7.40 -3.80
N ASP A 84 5.51 -8.61 -3.68
CA ASP A 84 5.97 -9.76 -4.46
C ASP A 84 5.67 -9.61 -5.95
N CYS A 85 4.49 -9.08 -6.29
CA CYS A 85 4.16 -8.74 -7.67
C CYS A 85 5.11 -7.68 -8.26
N MET A 86 5.43 -6.63 -7.48
CA MET A 86 6.39 -5.61 -7.91
C MET A 86 7.80 -6.20 -8.12
N ARG A 87 8.27 -7.07 -7.21
CA ARG A 87 9.54 -7.79 -7.36
C ARG A 87 9.55 -8.70 -8.58
N PHE A 88 8.45 -9.40 -8.85
CA PHE A 88 8.31 -10.25 -10.05
C PHE A 88 8.40 -9.44 -11.34
N LYS A 89 7.88 -8.20 -11.34
CA LYS A 89 8.02 -7.24 -12.45
C LYS A 89 9.42 -6.60 -12.55
N GLY A 90 10.35 -7.01 -11.68
CA GLY A 90 11.74 -6.56 -11.69
C GLY A 90 11.99 -5.24 -10.95
N TYR A 91 11.05 -4.80 -10.11
CA TYR A 91 11.25 -3.63 -9.27
C TYR A 91 11.97 -3.99 -7.98
N THR A 92 12.87 -3.12 -7.56
CA THR A 92 13.53 -3.15 -6.26
C THR A 92 12.99 -2.03 -5.39
N SER A 93 12.61 -2.34 -4.17
CA SER A 93 12.31 -1.35 -3.13
C SER A 93 13.61 -0.78 -2.60
N GLN A 94 13.79 0.54 -2.67
CA GLN A 94 14.92 1.25 -2.05
C GLN A 94 14.62 1.58 -0.59
#